data_AF-A0A1F6CU40-F1
#
_entry.id   AF-A0A1F6CU40-F1
#
_cell.length_a   1.000
_cell.length_b   1.000
_cell.length_c   1.000
_cell.angle_alpha   90.00
_cell.angle_beta   90.00
_cell.angle_gamma   90.00
#
_symmetry.space_group_name_H-M   'P 1'
#
loop_
_entity.id
_entity.type
_entity.pdbx_description
1 polymer ?
#
loop_
_entity_poly.entity_id
_entity_poly.type
_entity_poly.pdbx_seq_one_letter_code
_entity_poly.pdbx_strand_id
1 'polypeptide(L)' 'MSTIKKFLLYITNNEETSRHEEWFDIAFFVINTLAVVLGGAYFIYIGEWQWIPFLIIEYTWAVDTMRHNRP' A
#
# COMPACT_ATOMS: atom_id res chain seq x y z
N MET A 1 -1.97 28.40 -11.76
CA MET A 1 -0.75 27.62 -12.13
C MET A 1 -0.67 27.57 -13.66
N SER A 2 0.43 27.98 -14.29
CA SER A 2 0.55 27.93 -15.75
C SER A 2 0.63 26.48 -16.27
N THR A 3 0.13 26.23 -17.47
CA THR A 3 0.10 24.89 -18.11
C THR A 3 1.51 24.28 -18.21
N ILE A 4 2.53 25.11 -18.48
CA ILE A 4 3.93 24.69 -18.57
C ILE A 4 4.47 24.23 -17.21
N LYS A 5 4.14 24.94 -16.12
CA LYS A 5 4.56 24.54 -14.78
C LYS A 5 3.95 23.20 -14.37
N LYS A 6 2.67 22.95 -14.68
CA LYS A 6 2.03 21.64 -14.43
C LYS A 6 2.73 20.52 -15.20
N PHE A 7 3.03 20.74 -16.48
CA PHE A 7 3.71 19.75 -17.32
C PHE A 7 5.12 19.40 -16.80
N LEU A 8 5.88 20.41 -16.36
CA LEU A 8 7.22 20.18 -15.78
C LEU A 8 7.14 19.43 -14.45
N LEU A 9 6.19 19.76 -13.56
CA LEU A 9 5.98 19.03 -12.31
C LEU A 9 5.57 17.58 -12.57
N TYR A 10 4.70 17.34 -13.56
CA TYR A 10 4.28 16.01 -13.98
C TYR A 10 5.44 15.15 -14.50
N ILE A 11 6.27 15.68 -15.40
CA ILE A 11 7.44 14.94 -15.92
C ILE A 11 8.47 14.69 -14.83
N THR A 12 8.72 15.68 -13.96
CA THR A 12 9.71 15.57 -12.88
C THR A 12 9.18 14.84 -11.64
N ASN A 13 7.90 14.43 -11.62
CA ASN A 13 7.25 13.77 -10.48
C ASN A 13 7.33 14.59 -9.17
N ASN A 14 7.41 15.92 -9.28
CA ASN A 14 7.43 16.89 -8.18
C ASN A 14 6.02 17.42 -7.86
N GLU A 15 5.00 16.59 -8.08
CA GLU A 15 3.63 16.90 -7.69
C GLU A 15 3.51 16.87 -6.15
N GLU A 16 2.47 17.49 -5.59
CA GLU A 16 2.29 17.57 -4.12
C GLU A 16 2.28 16.19 -3.46
N THR A 17 1.78 15.18 -4.17
CA THR A 17 1.95 13.77 -3.84
C THR A 17 2.74 13.12 -4.96
N SER A 18 3.80 12.40 -4.62
CA SER A 18 4.54 11.66 -5.65
C SER A 18 3.67 10.54 -6.21
N ARG A 19 3.69 10.31 -7.53
CA ARG A 19 2.95 9.18 -8.11
C ARG A 19 3.37 7.85 -7.51
N HIS A 20 4.63 7.72 -7.09
CA HIS A 20 5.11 6.51 -6.41
C HIS A 20 4.41 6.25 -5.08
N GLU A 21 4.02 7.31 -4.38
CA GLU A 21 3.26 7.22 -3.13
C GLU A 21 1.82 6.79 -3.38
N GLU A 22 1.18 7.38 -4.39
CA GLU A 22 -0.18 7.00 -4.78
C GLU A 22 -0.27 5.52 -5.20
N TRP A 23 0.68 5.04 -6.01
CA TRP A 23 0.76 3.63 -6.40
C TRP A 23 1.03 2.71 -5.20
N PHE A 24 1.85 3.16 -4.24
CA PHE A 24 2.11 2.40 -3.03
C PHE A 24 0.85 2.29 -2.17
N ASP A 25 0.11 3.37 -1.97
CA ASP A 25 -1.13 3.38 -1.17
C ASP A 25 -2.19 2.44 -1.77
N ILE A 26 -2.34 2.46 -3.09
CA ILE A 26 -3.22 1.54 -3.81
C ILE A 26 -2.78 0.09 -3.58
N ALA A 27 -1.49 -0.22 -3.76
CA ALA A 27 -0.97 -1.56 -3.57
C ALA A 27 -1.11 -2.03 -2.12
N PHE A 28 -0.82 -1.16 -1.16
CA PHE A 28 -0.98 -1.40 0.27
C PHE A 28 -2.44 -1.78 0.60
N PHE A 29 -3.39 -0.99 0.11
CA PHE A 29 -4.81 -1.23 0.31
C PHE A 29 -5.26 -2.57 -0.28
N VAL A 30 -4.86 -2.87 -1.52
CA VAL A 30 -5.23 -4.11 -2.21
C VAL A 30 -4.68 -5.34 -1.48
N ILE A 31 -3.39 -5.33 -1.12
CA ILE A 31 -2.74 -6.47 -0.47
C ILE A 31 -3.35 -6.74 0.90
N ASN A 32 -3.56 -5.71 1.72
CA ASN A 32 -4.18 -5.86 3.04
C ASN A 32 -5.63 -6.35 2.92
N THR A 33 -6.40 -5.81 1.97
CA THR A 33 -7.78 -6.26 1.72
C THR A 33 -7.83 -7.73 1.32
N LEU A 34 -6.96 -8.16 0.40
CA LEU A 34 -6.87 -9.56 -0.01
C LEU A 34 -6.45 -10.46 1.16
N ALA A 35 -5.49 -10.04 1.98
CA ALA A 35 -5.07 -10.79 3.16
C ALA A 35 -6.23 -10.99 4.14
N VAL A 36 -7.01 -9.94 4.44
CA VAL A 36 -8.17 -10.04 5.32
C VAL A 36 -9.27 -10.93 4.74
N VAL A 37 -9.64 -10.72 3.48
CA VAL A 37 -10.75 -11.44 2.84
C VAL A 37 -10.41 -12.91 2.64
N LEU A 38 -9.26 -13.21 2.03
CA LEU A 38 -8.85 -14.59 1.77
C LEU A 38 -8.47 -15.31 3.07
N GLY A 39 -7.77 -14.63 3.98
CA GLY A 39 -7.43 -15.18 5.28
C GLY A 39 -8.65 -15.49 6.13
N GLY A 40 -9.63 -14.58 6.17
CA GLY A 40 -10.89 -14.78 6.87
C GLY A 40 -11.73 -15.89 6.26
N ALA A 41 -11.85 -15.94 4.93
CA ALA A 41 -12.55 -17.02 4.23
C ALA A 41 -11.89 -18.39 4.51
N TYR A 42 -10.56 -18.45 4.48
CA TYR A 42 -9.81 -19.66 4.77
C TYR A 42 -9.94 -20.09 6.24
N PHE A 43 -9.90 -19.15 7.18
CA PHE A 43 -10.16 -19.40 8.60
C PHE A 43 -11.54 -20.00 8.83
N ILE A 44 -12.59 -19.46 8.19
CA ILE A 44 -13.95 -20.00 8.29
C ILE A 44 -14.03 -21.41 7.69
N TYR A 45 -13.30 -21.67 6.60
CA TYR A 45 -13.32 -22.95 5.91
C TYR A 45 -12.62 -24.08 6.70
N ILE A 46 -11.45 -23.81 7.30
CA ILE A 46 -10.65 -24.82 7.99
C ILE A 46 -10.87 -24.83 9.50
N GLY A 47 -11.36 -23.72 10.07
CA GLY A 47 -11.56 -23.58 11.51
C GLY A 47 -10.27 -23.38 12.32
N GLU A 48 -9.14 -23.15 11.65
CA GLU A 48 -7.84 -22.95 12.28
C GLU A 48 -7.24 -21.60 11.93
N TRP A 49 -6.66 -20.94 12.93
CA TRP A 49 -5.94 -19.69 12.75
C TRP A 49 -4.69 -19.90 11.90
N GLN A 50 -4.59 -19.14 10.82
CA GLN A 50 -3.42 -19.17 9.94
C GLN A 50 -2.59 -17.91 10.10
N TRP A 51 -1.28 -18.11 10.16
CA TRP A 51 -0.32 -17.02 10.36
C TRP A 51 -0.06 -16.24 9.08
N ILE A 52 -0.21 -16.84 7.90
CA ILE A 52 0.17 -16.21 6.63
C ILE A 52 -0.57 -14.89 6.37
N PRO A 53 -1.91 -14.79 6.48
CA PRO A 53 -2.62 -13.53 6.27
C PRO A 53 -2.18 -12.45 7.26
N PHE A 54 -1.95 -12.83 8.51
CA PHE A 54 -1.49 -11.94 9.56
C PHE A 54 -0.08 -11.40 9.27
N LEU A 55 0.86 -12.27 8.90
CA LEU A 55 2.23 -11.90 8.55
C LEU A 55 2.28 -10.96 7.33
N ILE A 56 1.40 -11.16 6.34
CA ILE A 56 1.28 -10.26 5.19
C ILE A 56 0.89 -8.86 5.66
N ILE A 57 -0.13 -8.75 6.51
CA ILE A 57 -0.58 -7.47 7.07
C ILE A 57 0.58 -6.82 7.83
N GLU A 58 1.15 -7.49 8.84
CA GLU A 58 2.26 -6.92 9.64
C GLU A 58 3.44 -6.47 8.79
N TYR A 59 3.84 -7.28 7.80
CA TYR A 59 4.93 -6.92 6.89
C TYR A 59 4.61 -5.66 6.10
N THR A 60 3.40 -5.55 5.53
CA THR A 60 3.01 -4.34 4.78
C THR A 60 3.00 -3.09 5.65
N TRP A 61 2.54 -3.18 6.90
CA TRP A 61 2.59 -2.08 7.87
C TRP A 61 4.02 -1.68 8.26
N ALA A 62 4.92 -2.67 8.39
CA ALA A 62 6.34 -2.39 8.62
C ALA A 62 6.96 -1.65 7.42
N VAL A 63 6.63 -2.06 6.20
CA VAL A 63 7.10 -1.37 4.97
C VAL A 63 6.57 0.06 4.89
N ASP A 64 5.31 0.29 5.22
CA ASP A 64 4.73 1.63 5.25
C ASP A 64 5.37 2.52 6.32
N THR A 65 5.65 1.96 7.49
CA THR A 65 6.37 2.66 8.57
C THR A 65 7.78 3.06 8.13
N MET A 66 8.50 2.18 7.43
CA MET A 66 9.82 2.48 6.87
C MET A 66 9.77 3.55 5.77
N ARG A 67 8.67 3.66 5.03
CA ARG A 67 8.46 4.72 4.04
C ARG A 67 8.26 6.08 4.72
N HIS A 68 7.41 6.15 5.73
CA HIS A 68 7.11 7.39 6.43
C HIS A 68 8.25 7.88 7.34
N ASN A 69 9.16 6.98 7.74
CA ASN A 69 10.37 7.31 8.50
C ASN A 69 11.59 7.71 7.62
N ARG A 70 11.38 8.04 6.34
CA ARG A 70 12.45 8.59 5.49
C ARG A 70 12.68 10.07 5.88
N PRO A 71 13.91 10.48 6.25
CA PRO A 71 14.21 11.86 6.60
C PRO A 71 14.09 12.82 5.42
#